data_AF-A0A1F5YD05-F1
#
_entry.id   AF-A0A1F5YD05-F1
#
_cell.length_a   1.000
_cell.length_b   1.000
_cell.length_c   1.000
_cell.angle_alpha   90.00
_cell.angle_beta   90.00
_cell.angle_gamma   90.00
#
_symmetry.space_group_name_H-M   'P 1'
#
loop_
_entity.id
_entity.type
_entity.pdbx_description
1 polymer ?
#
loop_
_entity_poly.entity_id
_entity_poly.type
_entity_poly.pdbx_seq_one_letter_code
_entity_poly.pdbx_strand_id
1 'polypeptide(L)'
;MPVVRAMPNIAATVGLSATAIAAGRFALERHLESARRILGAAGSVVELPESLLDAVTGLSGSGPAYVFLFAEALLSGALKVGLPAAEARVLAVQTIKGAAAMLEADPAVHPAVLRDAVTTPGGTTIAGLHELESRGFRDGVIRAIEAATDKSRLLGKGRTGKN
;
A
#
# COMPACT_ATOMS: atom_id res chain seq x y z
N MET A 1 14.78 9.80 -27.14
CA MET A 1 14.53 10.69 -25.99
C MET A 1 14.65 9.87 -24.71
N PRO A 2 15.38 10.32 -23.67
CA PRO A 2 15.38 9.66 -22.37
C PRO A 2 13.99 9.76 -21.73
N VAL A 3 13.48 8.64 -21.21
CA VAL A 3 12.15 8.54 -20.57
C VAL A 3 12.30 7.79 -19.27
N VAL A 4 11.70 8.29 -18.19
CA VAL A 4 11.55 7.57 -16.92
C VAL A 4 10.05 7.45 -16.66
N ARG A 5 9.55 6.23 -16.49
CA ARG A 5 8.16 5.99 -16.09
C ARG A 5 8.10 6.01 -14.57
N ALA A 6 7.08 6.66 -14.02
CA ALA A 6 6.81 6.68 -12.59
C ALA A 6 5.40 6.13 -12.32
N MET A 7 5.24 5.47 -11.17
CA MET A 7 3.97 5.00 -10.66
C MET A 7 3.79 5.51 -9.21
N PRO A 8 3.35 6.77 -9.03
CA PRO A 8 3.07 7.33 -7.71
C PRO A 8 1.68 6.91 -7.22
N ASN A 9 1.29 7.39 -6.04
CA ASN A 9 -0.09 7.27 -5.55
C ASN A 9 -0.61 8.58 -4.95
N ILE A 10 -1.87 8.59 -4.55
CA ILE A 10 -2.54 9.81 -4.07
C ILE A 10 -1.96 10.36 -2.75
N ALA A 11 -1.19 9.58 -2.00
CA ALA A 11 -0.55 10.05 -0.77
C ALA A 11 0.55 11.11 -1.03
N ALA A 12 0.91 11.35 -2.30
CA ALA A 12 1.69 12.51 -2.71
C ALA A 12 1.12 13.84 -2.21
N THR A 13 -0.22 13.95 -2.05
CA THR A 13 -0.88 15.17 -1.54
C THR A 13 -0.51 15.51 -0.10
N VAL A 14 0.00 14.53 0.66
CA VAL A 14 0.45 14.68 2.04
C VAL A 14 1.93 14.35 2.22
N GLY A 15 2.69 14.26 1.12
CA GLY A 15 4.14 14.00 1.14
C GLY A 15 4.53 12.56 1.51
N LEU A 16 3.60 11.61 1.41
CA LEU A 16 3.80 10.20 1.78
C LEU A 16 3.51 9.24 0.61
N SER A 17 3.78 9.67 -0.62
CA SER A 17 3.68 8.81 -1.81
C SER A 17 4.64 7.62 -1.72
N ALA A 18 4.19 6.46 -2.16
CA ALA A 18 5.08 5.34 -2.49
C ALA A 18 5.19 5.25 -4.01
N THR A 19 6.34 5.68 -4.54
CA THR A 19 6.54 5.83 -5.98
C THR A 19 7.57 4.84 -6.51
N ALA A 20 7.19 4.02 -7.48
CA ALA A 20 8.19 3.27 -8.25
C ALA A 20 8.60 4.05 -9.51
N ILE A 21 9.87 3.97 -9.89
CA ILE A 21 10.38 4.48 -11.16
C ILE A 21 11.06 3.38 -11.97
N ALA A 22 10.98 3.47 -13.29
CA ALA A 22 11.67 2.59 -14.23
C ALA A 22 12.33 3.39 -15.36
N ALA A 23 13.56 3.00 -15.71
CA ALA A 23 14.30 3.58 -16.82
C ALA A 23 13.78 3.07 -18.18
N GLY A 24 13.47 3.99 -19.09
CA GLY A 24 13.30 3.67 -20.50
C GLY A 24 14.62 3.43 -21.21
N ARG A 25 14.58 2.89 -22.45
CA ARG A 25 15.75 2.46 -23.23
C ARG A 25 16.90 3.48 -23.31
N PHE A 26 16.59 4.78 -23.36
CA PHE A 26 17.57 5.85 -23.50
C PHE A 26 17.80 6.65 -22.20
N ALA A 27 17.18 6.24 -21.09
CA ALA A 27 17.44 6.83 -19.80
C ALA A 27 18.83 6.39 -19.29
N LEU A 28 19.42 7.25 -18.50
CA LEU A 28 20.77 7.12 -17.93
C LEU A 28 20.65 7.52 -16.47
N GLU A 29 21.66 7.19 -15.67
CA GLU A 29 21.62 7.36 -14.21
C GLU A 29 21.23 8.79 -13.79
N ARG A 30 21.79 9.82 -14.44
CA ARG A 30 21.43 11.23 -14.18
C ARG A 30 19.94 11.55 -14.34
N HIS A 31 19.24 10.83 -15.22
CA HIS A 31 17.80 11.02 -15.46
C HIS A 31 16.99 10.36 -14.34
N LEU A 32 17.41 9.18 -13.88
CA LEU A 32 16.84 8.50 -12.72
C LEU A 32 17.09 9.27 -11.42
N GLU A 33 18.29 9.82 -11.24
CA GLU A 33 18.63 10.68 -10.10
C GLU A 33 17.76 11.94 -10.06
N SER A 34 17.55 12.57 -11.21
CA SER A 34 16.61 13.70 -11.33
C SER A 34 15.19 13.29 -10.95
N ALA A 35 14.72 12.14 -11.43
CA ALA A 35 13.40 11.62 -11.08
C ALA A 35 13.27 11.31 -9.57
N ARG A 36 14.28 10.66 -8.96
CA ARG A 36 14.34 10.39 -7.51
C ARG A 36 14.28 11.67 -6.70
N ARG A 37 15.02 12.71 -7.10
CA ARG A 37 15.02 13.99 -6.38
C ARG A 37 13.65 14.67 -6.43
N ILE A 38 13.01 14.68 -7.59
CA ILE A 38 11.70 15.32 -7.78
C ILE A 38 10.61 14.55 -7.04
N LEU A 39 10.53 13.24 -7.27
CA LEU A 39 9.47 12.39 -6.71
C LEU A 39 9.70 12.12 -5.22
N GLY A 40 10.96 12.14 -4.78
CA GLY A 40 11.37 12.01 -3.39
C GLY A 40 10.87 13.14 -2.49
N ALA A 41 10.59 14.32 -3.06
CA ALA A 41 9.96 15.41 -2.33
C ALA A 41 8.50 15.11 -1.94
N ALA A 42 7.86 14.12 -2.60
CA ALA A 42 6.48 13.73 -2.35
C ALA A 42 6.36 12.41 -1.58
N GLY A 43 7.46 11.74 -1.24
CA GLY A 43 7.49 10.49 -0.49
C GLY A 43 8.62 9.55 -0.90
N SER A 44 8.49 8.26 -0.62
CA SER A 44 9.51 7.25 -0.94
C SER A 44 9.57 6.94 -2.43
N VAL A 45 10.78 6.75 -2.95
CA VAL A 45 11.02 6.35 -4.34
C VAL A 45 11.84 5.06 -4.39
N VAL A 46 11.36 4.08 -5.15
CA VAL A 46 12.08 2.84 -5.42
C VAL A 46 12.30 2.68 -6.92
N GLU A 47 13.45 2.15 -7.31
CA GLU A 47 13.73 1.81 -8.70
C GLU A 47 13.40 0.34 -8.95
N LEU A 48 12.62 0.08 -9.99
CA LEU A 48 12.21 -1.27 -10.38
C LEU A 48 12.28 -1.43 -11.90
N PRO A 49 12.43 -2.68 -12.40
CA PRO A 49 12.20 -3.00 -13.80
C PRO A 49 10.81 -2.56 -14.26
N GLU A 50 10.70 -2.06 -15.50
CA GLU A 50 9.43 -1.67 -16.14
C GLU A 50 8.37 -2.77 -16.07
N SER A 51 8.79 -4.04 -16.18
CA SER A 51 7.92 -5.22 -16.11
C SER A 51 7.20 -5.40 -14.76
N LEU A 52 7.67 -4.73 -13.70
CA LEU A 52 7.06 -4.78 -12.37
C LEU A 52 6.12 -3.62 -12.09
N LEU A 53 6.04 -2.60 -12.95
CA LEU A 53 5.22 -1.42 -12.65
C LEU A 53 3.72 -1.71 -12.60
N ASP A 54 3.22 -2.72 -13.31
CA ASP A 54 1.83 -3.16 -13.15
C ASP A 54 1.57 -3.77 -11.78
N ALA A 55 2.55 -4.49 -11.22
CA ALA A 55 2.46 -5.03 -9.86
C ALA A 55 2.51 -3.91 -8.81
N VAL A 56 3.32 -2.86 -9.06
CA VAL A 56 3.31 -1.65 -8.22
C VAL A 56 1.92 -0.98 -8.25
N THR A 57 1.26 -0.93 -9.41
CA THR A 57 -0.11 -0.40 -9.51
C THR A 57 -1.08 -1.23 -8.65
N GLY A 58 -0.96 -2.55 -8.66
CA GLY A 58 -1.77 -3.43 -7.81
C GLY A 58 -1.49 -3.24 -6.31
N LEU A 59 -0.22 -3.07 -5.94
CA LEU A 59 0.21 -2.93 -4.54
C LEU A 59 0.01 -1.51 -3.99
N SER A 60 0.81 -0.54 -4.46
CA SER A 60 0.91 0.80 -3.86
C SER A 60 0.15 1.87 -4.63
N GLY A 61 -0.12 1.67 -5.92
CA GLY A 61 -0.97 2.57 -6.71
C GLY A 61 -2.43 2.50 -6.24
N SER A 62 -2.96 1.29 -6.14
CA SER A 62 -4.32 1.01 -5.65
C SER A 62 -4.38 0.88 -4.12
N GLY A 63 -3.22 0.64 -3.47
CA GLY A 63 -3.07 0.44 -2.02
C GLY A 63 -3.81 1.42 -1.11
N PRO A 64 -3.76 2.75 -1.35
CA PRO A 64 -4.49 3.70 -0.53
C PRO A 64 -5.99 3.42 -0.44
N ALA A 65 -6.62 2.95 -1.53
CA ALA A 65 -8.04 2.59 -1.51
C ALA A 65 -8.32 1.39 -0.58
N TYR A 66 -7.41 0.40 -0.55
CA TYR A 66 -7.54 -0.76 0.34
C TYR A 66 -7.40 -0.34 1.81
N VAL A 67 -6.47 0.58 2.10
CA VAL A 67 -6.28 1.13 3.45
C VAL A 67 -7.51 1.95 3.88
N PHE A 68 -8.10 2.74 2.97
CA PHE A 68 -9.33 3.48 3.28
C PHE A 68 -10.52 2.56 3.55
N LEU A 69 -10.67 1.48 2.78
CA LEU A 69 -11.70 0.47 3.03
C LEU A 69 -11.48 -0.23 4.38
N PHE A 70 -10.23 -0.55 4.73
CA PHE A 70 -9.91 -1.11 6.04
C PHE A 70 -10.23 -0.12 7.18
N ALA A 71 -9.91 1.16 7.01
CA ALA A 71 -10.27 2.20 7.97
C ALA A 71 -11.79 2.32 8.14
N GLU A 72 -12.55 2.30 7.04
CA GLU A 72 -14.03 2.32 7.07
C GLU A 72 -14.60 1.11 7.84
N ALA A 73 -14.02 -0.07 7.64
CA ALA A 73 -14.39 -1.28 8.38
C ALA A 73 -14.08 -1.16 9.88
N LEU A 74 -12.93 -0.59 10.26
CA LEU A 74 -12.59 -0.31 11.66
C LEU A 74 -13.61 0.63 12.31
N LEU A 75 -13.99 1.72 11.62
CA LEU A 75 -14.98 2.67 12.12
C LEU A 75 -16.35 2.01 12.31
N SER A 76 -16.80 1.25 11.31
CA SER A 76 -18.07 0.52 11.38
C SER A 76 -18.08 -0.49 12.53
N GLY A 77 -16.98 -1.21 12.75
CA GLY A 77 -16.81 -2.11 13.88
C GLY A 77 -16.82 -1.40 15.24
N ALA A 78 -16.10 -0.28 15.34
CA ALA A 78 -16.04 0.56 16.55
C ALA A 78 -17.43 1.09 16.94
N LEU A 79 -18.19 1.62 15.97
CA LEU A 79 -19.56 2.08 16.19
C LEU A 79 -20.47 0.95 16.65
N LYS A 80 -20.35 -0.23 16.03
CA LYS A 80 -21.15 -1.42 16.38
C LYS A 80 -20.95 -1.86 17.83
N VAL A 81 -19.77 -1.66 18.39
CA VAL A 81 -19.47 -1.98 19.81
C VAL A 81 -19.65 -0.79 20.75
N GLY A 82 -20.21 0.33 20.26
CA GLY A 82 -20.64 1.46 21.09
C GLY A 82 -19.65 2.61 21.25
N LEU A 83 -18.54 2.63 20.49
CA LEU A 83 -17.66 3.82 20.49
C LEU A 83 -18.35 4.99 19.78
N PRO A 84 -18.24 6.23 20.27
CA PRO A 84 -18.70 7.38 19.53
C PRO A 84 -17.81 7.64 18.30
N ALA A 85 -18.40 8.21 17.25
CA ALA A 85 -17.80 8.29 15.92
C ALA A 85 -16.49 9.10 15.89
N ALA A 86 -16.41 10.18 16.68
CA ALA A 86 -15.24 11.05 16.71
C ALA A 86 -14.02 10.33 17.29
N GLU A 87 -14.19 9.65 18.41
CA GLU A 87 -13.17 8.88 19.10
C GLU A 87 -12.76 7.66 18.28
N ALA A 88 -13.73 6.95 17.68
CA ALA A 88 -13.46 5.84 16.77
C ALA A 88 -12.55 6.27 15.62
N ARG A 89 -12.77 7.46 15.04
CA ARG A 89 -11.94 8.03 13.98
C ARG A 89 -10.52 8.31 14.45
N VAL A 90 -10.36 8.95 15.60
CA VAL A 90 -9.04 9.26 16.16
C VAL A 90 -8.26 7.97 16.40
N LEU A 91 -8.88 6.98 17.05
CA LEU A 91 -8.26 5.71 17.37
C LEU A 91 -7.87 4.91 16.12
N ALA A 92 -8.79 4.75 15.15
CA ALA A 92 -8.52 3.97 13.93
C ALA A 92 -7.36 4.55 13.10
N VAL A 93 -7.35 5.88 12.89
CA VAL A 93 -6.28 6.55 12.14
C VAL A 93 -4.95 6.42 12.86
N GLN A 94 -4.91 6.61 14.18
CA GLN A 94 -3.69 6.48 14.96
C GLN A 94 -3.17 5.04 14.99
N THR A 95 -4.05 4.03 15.05
CA THR A 95 -3.68 2.61 14.97
C THR A 95 -3.02 2.27 13.65
N ILE A 96 -3.59 2.72 12.52
CA ILE A 96 -3.01 2.48 11.18
C ILE A 96 -1.64 3.16 11.09
N LYS A 97 -1.55 4.44 11.49
CA LYS A 97 -0.29 5.20 11.46
C LYS A 97 0.79 4.55 12.34
N GLY A 98 0.44 4.12 13.54
CA GLY A 98 1.38 3.47 14.47
C GLY A 98 1.91 2.16 13.92
N ALA A 99 1.03 1.31 13.37
CA ALA A 99 1.44 0.04 12.77
C ALA A 99 2.40 0.24 11.57
N ALA A 100 2.11 1.23 10.71
CA ALA A 100 2.99 1.59 9.60
C ALA A 100 4.36 2.10 10.11
N ALA A 101 4.37 3.00 11.11
CA ALA A 101 5.60 3.52 11.67
C ALA A 101 6.47 2.44 12.35
N MET A 102 5.85 1.43 12.97
CA MET A 102 6.60 0.29 13.54
C MET A 102 7.27 -0.57 12.46
N LEU A 103 6.61 -0.77 11.32
CA LEU A 103 7.20 -1.47 10.17
C LEU A 103 8.35 -0.66 9.55
N GLU A 104 8.22 0.66 9.50
CA GLU A 104 9.27 1.55 8.99
C GLU A 104 10.49 1.64 9.92
N ALA A 105 10.29 1.54 11.23
CA ALA A 105 11.34 1.68 12.23
C ALA A 105 12.38 0.54 12.20
N ASP A 106 11.99 -0.66 11.80
CA ASP A 106 12.89 -1.81 11.60
C ASP A 106 12.56 -2.53 10.28
N PRO A 107 13.16 -2.12 9.15
CA PRO A 107 12.87 -2.72 7.84
C PRO A 107 13.20 -4.22 7.73
N ALA A 108 13.99 -4.77 8.65
CA ALA A 108 14.32 -6.19 8.68
C ALA A 108 13.31 -7.02 9.48
N VAL A 109 12.44 -6.37 10.28
CA VAL A 109 11.44 -7.07 11.08
C VAL A 109 10.36 -7.67 10.18
N HIS A 110 10.11 -8.97 10.36
CA HIS A 110 9.01 -9.61 9.68
C HIS A 110 7.67 -9.17 10.33
N PRO A 111 6.62 -8.80 9.57
CA PRO A 111 5.34 -8.33 10.13
C PRO A 111 4.69 -9.31 11.13
N ALA A 112 4.92 -10.62 10.95
CA ALA A 112 4.45 -11.64 11.91
C ALA A 112 5.02 -11.45 13.31
N VAL A 113 6.27 -10.99 13.45
CA VAL A 113 6.90 -10.73 14.75
C VAL A 113 6.19 -9.60 15.47
N LEU A 114 5.88 -8.50 14.77
CA LEU A 114 5.13 -7.38 15.34
C LEU A 114 3.69 -7.79 15.72
N ARG A 115 3.03 -8.60 14.88
CA ARG A 115 1.70 -9.15 15.17
C ARG A 115 1.74 -10.04 16.42
N ASP A 116 2.74 -10.91 16.54
CA ASP A 116 2.87 -11.82 17.68
C ASP A 116 3.18 -11.05 18.96
N ALA A 117 3.95 -9.95 18.89
CA ALA A 117 4.24 -9.07 20.01
C ALA A 117 2.99 -8.41 20.63
N VAL A 118 1.90 -8.26 19.87
CA VAL A 118 0.61 -7.73 20.35
C VAL A 118 -0.44 -8.81 20.59
N THR A 119 -0.06 -10.09 20.49
CA THR A 119 -0.98 -11.24 20.59
C THR A 119 -0.66 -12.06 21.84
N THR A 120 -1.56 -12.02 22.82
CA THR A 120 -1.43 -12.80 24.06
C THR A 120 -2.28 -14.08 24.01
N PRO A 121 -1.84 -15.19 24.65
CA PRO A 121 -2.64 -16.41 24.76
C PRO A 121 -4.00 -16.15 25.42
N GLY A 122 -5.10 -16.55 24.75
CA GLY A 122 -6.47 -16.33 25.22
C GLY A 122 -6.92 -14.87 25.24
N GLY A 123 -6.12 -13.94 24.70
CA GLY A 123 -6.41 -12.51 24.69
C GLY A 123 -7.41 -12.06 23.62
N THR A 124 -7.71 -10.76 23.63
CA THR A 124 -8.63 -10.14 22.67
C THR A 124 -8.06 -10.14 21.24
N THR A 125 -6.75 -9.90 21.08
CA THR A 125 -6.09 -9.89 19.77
C THR A 125 -6.20 -11.22 19.06
N ILE A 126 -5.94 -12.34 19.74
CA ILE A 126 -6.00 -13.67 19.09
C ILE A 126 -7.43 -14.03 18.65
N ALA A 127 -8.45 -13.65 19.43
CA ALA A 127 -9.84 -13.85 19.05
C ALA A 127 -10.21 -13.04 17.80
N GLY A 128 -9.79 -11.78 17.72
CA GLY A 128 -10.00 -10.93 16.54
C GLY A 128 -9.24 -11.44 15.30
N LEU A 129 -7.97 -11.84 15.46
CA LEU A 129 -7.19 -12.44 14.38
C LEU A 129 -7.83 -13.73 13.87
N HIS A 130 -8.34 -14.59 14.76
CA HIS A 130 -9.03 -15.81 14.35
C HIS A 130 -10.24 -15.53 13.46
N GLU A 131 -11.07 -14.54 13.78
CA GLU A 131 -12.18 -14.12 12.93
C GLU A 131 -11.73 -13.54 11.59
N LEU A 132 -10.66 -12.73 11.56
CA LEU A 132 -10.14 -12.21 10.29
C LEU A 132 -9.64 -13.35 9.38
N GLU A 133 -8.93 -14.33 9.93
CA GLU A 133 -8.45 -15.49 9.18
C GLU A 133 -9.60 -16.38 8.72
N SER A 134 -10.62 -16.63 9.56
CA SER A 134 -11.78 -17.45 9.20
C SER A 134 -12.63 -16.85 8.06
N ARG A 135 -12.55 -15.53 7.87
CA ARG A 135 -13.19 -14.79 6.78
C ARG A 135 -12.30 -14.61 5.55
N GLY A 136 -11.10 -15.20 5.55
CA GLY A 136 -10.21 -15.17 4.39
C GLY A 136 -9.53 -13.82 4.15
N PHE A 137 -9.27 -13.04 5.21
CA PHE A 137 -8.67 -11.70 5.09
C PHE A 137 -7.40 -11.69 4.22
N ARG A 138 -6.49 -12.65 4.43
CA ARG A 138 -5.24 -12.76 3.64
C ARG A 138 -5.51 -13.02 2.16
N ASP A 139 -6.36 -13.99 1.85
CA ASP A 139 -6.71 -14.34 0.47
C ASP A 139 -7.38 -13.15 -0.23
N GLY A 140 -8.28 -12.44 0.45
CA GLY A 140 -8.92 -11.24 -0.08
C GLY A 140 -7.92 -10.14 -0.46
N VAL A 141 -6.95 -9.86 0.40
CA VAL A 141 -5.89 -8.86 0.12
C VAL A 141 -4.99 -9.30 -1.05
N ILE A 142 -4.56 -10.57 -1.07
CA ILE A 142 -3.72 -11.11 -2.14
C ILE A 142 -4.44 -11.01 -3.49
N ARG A 143 -5.69 -11.47 -3.57
CA ARG A 143 -6.50 -11.42 -4.79
C ARG A 143 -6.80 -10.00 -5.25
N ALA A 144 -6.96 -9.04 -4.33
CA ALA A 144 -7.15 -7.64 -4.70
C ALA A 144 -5.93 -7.09 -5.47
N ILE A 145 -4.72 -7.40 -4.99
CA ILE A 145 -3.46 -7.00 -5.64
C ILE A 145 -3.32 -7.68 -7.01
N GLU A 146 -3.59 -8.99 -7.08
CA GLU A 146 -3.54 -9.75 -8.34
C GLU A 146 -4.52 -9.17 -9.38
N ALA A 147 -5.79 -8.97 -8.99
CA ALA A 147 -6.83 -8.46 -9.87
C ALA A 147 -6.51 -7.05 -10.39
N ALA A 148 -6.01 -6.16 -9.54
CA ALA A 148 -5.60 -4.82 -9.93
C ALA A 148 -4.37 -4.84 -10.85
N THR A 149 -3.40 -5.71 -10.58
CA THR A 149 -2.22 -5.93 -11.42
C THR A 149 -2.62 -6.39 -12.82
N ASP A 150 -3.49 -7.41 -12.91
CA ASP A 150 -3.95 -7.95 -14.19
C ASP A 150 -4.80 -6.94 -14.95
N LYS A 151 -5.64 -6.17 -14.26
CA LYS A 151 -6.37 -5.07 -14.88
C LYS A 151 -5.42 -4.02 -15.45
N SER A 152 -4.36 -3.65 -14.74
CA SER A 152 -3.33 -2.71 -15.22
C SER A 152 -2.68 -3.23 -16.50
N ARG A 153 -2.25 -4.51 -16.52
CA ARG A 153 -1.68 -5.16 -17.71
C ARG A 153 -2.62 -5.11 -18.91
N LEU A 154 -3.91 -5.40 -18.70
CA LEU A 154 -4.92 -5.36 -19.76
C LEU A 154 -5.09 -3.95 -20.34
N LEU A 155 -5.16 -2.93 -19.47
CA LEU A 155 -5.28 -1.53 -19.90
C LEU A 155 -4.02 -1.03 -20.61
N GLY A 156 -2.84 -1.51 -20.20
CA GLY A 156 -1.56 -1.23 -20.88
C GLY A 156 -1.50 -1.78 -22.30
N LYS A 157 -2.02 -3.01 -22.51
CA LYS A 157 -2.11 -3.65 -23.84
C LYS A 157 -3.17 -3.02 -24.74
N GLY A 158 -4.27 -2.52 -24.18
CA GLY A 158 -5.36 -1.89 -24.95
C GLY A 158 -4.98 -0.58 -25.66
N ARG A 159 -3.82 0.02 -25.34
CA ARG A 159 -3.34 1.26 -25.96
C ARG A 159 -2.54 1.07 -27.25
N THR A 160 -2.16 -0.15 -27.62
CA THR A 160 -1.43 -0.43 -28.88
C THR A 160 -2.32 -0.88 -30.03
N GLY A 161 -3.64 -0.97 -29.84
CA GLY A 161 -4.62 -1.43 -30.85
C GLY A 161 -5.53 -0.35 -31.45
N LYS A 162 -5.32 0.93 -31.13
CA LYS A 162 -5.98 2.08 -31.77
C LYS A 162 -4.97 3.21 -31.96
N ASN A 163 -4.25 3.14 -33.08
CA ASN A 163 -3.86 4.25 -33.96
C ASN A 163 -2.95 3.69 -35.04
#